data_AF-A0A250VTJ3-F1
#
_entry.id   AF-A0A250VTJ3-F1
#
_cell.length_a   1.000
_cell.length_b   1.000
_cell.length_c   1.000
_cell.angle_alpha   90.00
_cell.angle_beta   90.00
_cell.angle_gamma   90.00
#
_symmetry.space_group_name_H-M   'P 1'
#
loop_
_entity.id
_entity.type
_entity.pdbx_description
1 polymer ?
#
loop_
_entity_poly.entity_id
_entity_poly.type
_entity_poly.pdbx_seq_one_letter_code
_entity_poly.pdbx_strand_id
1 'polypeptide(L)'
;MRIRSIVTALLLAGAAAIPLSGISAAATSTSDGYPGYGCRDGAMWAAGQGFYTCVNGQFVYRECGPGTHAEQQGADYVICNYD
;
A
#
# COMPACT_ATOMS: atom_id res chain seq x y z
N MET A 1 59.72 9.75 -14.40
CA MET A 1 59.61 8.31 -14.06
C MET A 1 60.41 8.04 -12.79
N ARG A 2 59.87 7.19 -11.89
CA ARG A 2 60.05 7.16 -10.41
C ARG A 2 59.12 8.19 -9.77
N ILE A 3 58.17 7.82 -8.91
CA ILE A 3 58.33 7.05 -7.67
C ILE A 3 57.09 6.18 -7.43
N ARG A 4 57.30 4.94 -6.95
CA ARG A 4 56.28 4.03 -6.45
C ARG A 4 56.01 4.37 -4.98
N SER A 5 54.77 4.60 -4.59
CA SER A 5 54.29 4.54 -3.20
C SER A 5 52.91 3.90 -3.26
N ILE A 6 52.78 2.60 -3.06
CA ILE A 6 52.76 1.91 -1.75
C ILE A 6 51.90 2.69 -0.75
N VAL A 7 50.62 2.86 -1.08
CA VAL A 7 49.60 3.03 -0.05
C VAL A 7 48.57 1.92 -0.29
N THR A 8 49.02 0.71 0.02
CA THR A 8 48.20 -0.46 0.27
C THR A 8 47.48 -0.21 1.60
N ALA A 9 46.50 0.68 1.61
CA ALA A 9 45.63 0.87 2.78
C ALA A 9 44.45 -0.08 2.63
N LEU A 10 44.53 -1.17 3.39
CA LEU A 10 43.47 -2.14 3.70
C LEU A 10 42.06 -1.54 3.58
N LEU A 11 41.35 -1.91 2.52
CA LEU A 11 39.89 -1.91 2.52
C LEU A 11 39.44 -3.02 3.47
N LEU A 12 39.31 -2.68 4.75
CA LEU A 12 38.69 -3.56 5.74
C LEU A 12 37.26 -3.86 5.29
N ALA A 13 37.02 -5.14 5.07
CA ALA A 13 35.72 -5.75 4.92
C ALA A 13 34.80 -5.29 6.06
N GLY A 14 33.73 -4.61 5.67
CA GLY A 14 32.63 -4.22 6.53
C GLY A 14 31.34 -4.24 5.74
N ALA A 15 31.09 -5.31 4.99
CA ALA A 15 29.77 -5.59 4.44
C ALA A 15 28.87 -6.04 5.60
N ALA A 16 28.41 -5.09 6.41
CA ALA A 16 27.23 -5.30 7.22
C ALA A 16 26.07 -5.40 6.22
N ALA A 17 25.75 -6.64 5.84
CA ALA A 17 24.51 -6.95 5.16
C ALA A 17 23.39 -6.55 6.12
N ILE A 18 22.80 -5.39 5.90
CA ILE A 18 21.53 -5.03 6.52
C ILE A 18 20.51 -5.97 5.86
N PRO A 19 19.91 -6.93 6.58
CA PRO A 19 18.76 -7.61 6.03
C PRO A 19 17.69 -6.53 5.87
N LEU A 20 17.40 -6.14 4.62
CA LEU A 20 16.28 -5.29 4.28
C LEU A 20 14.97 -6.12 4.40
N SER A 21 14.79 -6.80 5.54
CA SER A 21 13.57 -7.49 5.91
C SER A 21 12.60 -6.45 6.46
N GLY A 22 12.04 -5.66 5.55
CA GLY A 22 11.15 -4.57 5.94
C GLY A 22 10.59 -3.76 4.78
N ILE A 23 10.50 -4.32 3.58
CA ILE A 23 9.56 -3.78 2.59
C ILE A 23 8.34 -4.70 2.65
N SER A 24 7.38 -4.35 3.49
CA SER A 24 6.04 -4.91 3.38
C SER A 24 5.52 -4.48 2.01
N ALA A 25 5.68 -5.36 1.02
CA ALA A 25 4.99 -5.27 -0.25
C ALA A 25 3.50 -5.42 0.03
N ALA A 26 2.83 -4.31 0.25
CA ALA A 26 1.38 -4.25 0.43
C ALA A 26 0.73 -3.64 -0.82
N ALA A 27 1.20 -4.04 -2.00
CA ALA A 27 0.56 -3.75 -3.27
C ALA A 27 0.78 -4.90 -4.26
N THR A 28 0.19 -6.06 -3.96
CA THR A 28 -0.31 -6.92 -5.04
C THR A 28 -1.79 -6.60 -5.21
N SER A 29 -2.02 -5.60 -6.05
CA SER A 29 -3.28 -5.44 -6.76
C SER A 29 -3.43 -6.65 -7.68
N THR A 30 -4.17 -7.64 -7.22
CA THR A 30 -4.89 -8.62 -8.03
C THR A 30 -6.19 -8.83 -7.27
N SER A 31 -7.35 -8.36 -7.72
CA SER A 31 -7.82 -8.32 -9.10
C SER A 31 -8.91 -7.27 -9.27
N ASP A 32 -8.77 -6.51 -10.34
CA ASP A 32 -9.85 -6.00 -11.17
C ASP A 32 -11.11 -6.87 -11.10
N GLY A 33 -12.23 -6.26 -10.71
CA GLY A 33 -13.59 -6.77 -10.94
C GLY A 33 -13.94 -8.09 -10.25
N TYR A 34 -14.60 -8.01 -9.10
CA TYR A 34 -15.24 -9.12 -8.37
C TYR A 34 -15.80 -10.23 -9.30
N PRO A 35 -15.36 -11.50 -9.14
CA PRO A 35 -16.25 -12.48 -8.48
C PRO A 35 -15.52 -13.58 -7.68
N GLY A 36 -15.98 -13.83 -6.45
CA GLY A 36 -15.89 -15.17 -5.84
C GLY A 36 -14.83 -15.45 -4.76
N TYR A 37 -13.91 -14.54 -4.46
CA TYR A 37 -12.86 -14.78 -3.44
C TYR A 37 -12.64 -13.59 -2.50
N GLY A 38 -13.68 -13.19 -1.77
CA GLY A 38 -13.57 -12.21 -0.69
C GLY A 38 -12.99 -10.85 -1.11
N CYS A 39 -12.62 -10.06 -0.12
CA CYS A 39 -12.00 -8.76 -0.30
C CYS A 39 -10.79 -8.60 0.62
N ARG A 40 -9.92 -7.62 0.33
CA ARG A 40 -8.80 -7.28 1.20
C ARG A 40 -9.31 -6.42 2.36
N ASP A 41 -9.09 -6.86 3.60
CA ASP A 41 -9.50 -6.09 4.79
C ASP A 41 -9.05 -4.63 4.70
N GLY A 42 -10.01 -3.72 4.90
CA GLY A 42 -9.82 -2.27 4.77
C GLY A 42 -9.99 -1.70 3.36
N ALA A 43 -10.04 -2.52 2.30
CA ALA A 43 -10.33 -2.03 0.95
C ALA A 43 -11.74 -1.41 0.90
N MET A 44 -11.85 -0.27 0.22
CA MET A 44 -13.09 0.50 0.13
C MET A 44 -13.48 0.81 -1.31
N TRP A 45 -14.79 0.82 -1.56
CA TRP A 45 -15.37 1.15 -2.86
C TRP A 45 -16.58 2.08 -2.72
N ALA A 46 -16.60 3.18 -3.47
CA ALA A 46 -17.66 4.18 -3.42
C ALA A 46 -18.97 3.66 -4.05
N ALA A 47 -20.09 3.89 -3.37
CA ALA A 47 -21.42 3.43 -3.78
C ALA A 47 -22.50 4.47 -3.40
N GLY A 48 -22.61 5.54 -4.20
CA GLY A 48 -23.60 6.59 -4.01
C GLY A 48 -23.36 7.41 -2.74
N GLN A 49 -24.30 7.35 -1.79
CA GLN A 49 -24.25 8.09 -0.51
C GLN A 49 -23.34 7.42 0.54
N GLY A 50 -22.70 6.32 0.19
CA GLY A 50 -21.89 5.52 1.11
C GLY A 50 -20.88 4.68 0.36
N PHE A 51 -20.23 3.77 1.08
CA PHE A 51 -19.15 2.97 0.55
C PHE A 51 -19.19 1.55 1.11
N TYR A 52 -18.70 0.60 0.33
CA TYR A 52 -18.39 -0.73 0.84
C TYR A 52 -17.01 -0.71 1.46
N THR A 53 -16.85 -1.30 2.64
CA THR A 53 -15.56 -1.56 3.26
C THR A 53 -15.43 -3.05 3.56
N CYS A 54 -14.26 -3.60 3.30
CA CYS A 54 -14.00 -5.00 3.59
C CYS A 54 -13.68 -5.21 5.07
N VAL A 55 -14.45 -6.08 5.72
CA VAL A 55 -14.26 -6.49 7.11
C VAL A 55 -14.31 -8.00 7.19
N ASN A 56 -13.22 -8.63 7.64
CA ASN A 56 -13.05 -10.09 7.70
C ASN A 56 -13.34 -10.78 6.35
N GLY A 57 -12.83 -10.21 5.26
CA GLY A 57 -13.02 -10.74 3.90
C GLY A 57 -14.44 -10.58 3.33
N GLN A 58 -15.32 -9.82 3.99
CA GLN A 58 -16.67 -9.52 3.51
C GLN A 58 -16.88 -8.02 3.31
N PHE A 59 -17.50 -7.63 2.19
CA PHE A 59 -17.88 -6.24 1.99
C PHE A 59 -19.11 -5.89 2.82
N VAL A 60 -18.97 -4.83 3.60
CA VAL A 60 -20.01 -4.26 4.45
C VAL A 60 -20.26 -2.84 3.98
N TYR A 61 -21.51 -2.51 3.66
CA TYR A 61 -21.90 -1.16 3.31
C TYR A 61 -21.90 -0.24 4.53
N ARG A 62 -21.42 0.99 4.35
CA ARG A 62 -21.41 2.07 5.33
C ARG A 62 -21.93 3.33 4.67
N GLU A 63 -22.86 4.01 5.31
CA GLU A 63 -23.27 5.34 4.86
C GLU A 63 -22.23 6.39 5.24
N CYS A 64 -22.03 7.36 4.34
CA CYS A 64 -21.35 8.59 4.70
C CYS A 64 -22.26 9.46 5.58
N GLY A 65 -21.68 10.46 6.24
CA GLY A 65 -22.44 11.37 7.09
C GLY A 65 -23.54 12.11 6.32
N PRO A 66 -24.59 12.61 7.00
CA PRO A 66 -25.65 13.38 6.36
C PRO A 66 -25.08 14.57 5.54
N GLY A 67 -25.50 14.68 4.28
CA GLY A 67 -25.04 15.72 3.36
C GLY A 67 -23.66 15.48 2.75
N THR A 68 -23.07 14.30 2.93
CA THR A 68 -21.83 13.89 2.26
C THR A 68 -22.08 12.72 1.32
N HIS A 69 -21.30 12.65 0.25
CA HIS A 69 -21.31 11.55 -0.71
C HIS A 69 -19.97 10.81 -0.66
N ALA A 70 -19.97 9.56 -1.12
CA ALA A 70 -18.75 8.77 -1.20
C ALA A 70 -17.97 9.11 -2.47
N GLU A 71 -16.74 9.57 -2.31
CA GLU A 71 -15.83 9.92 -3.40
C GLU A 71 -14.66 8.93 -3.45
N GLN A 72 -14.48 8.26 -4.59
CA GLN A 72 -13.39 7.30 -4.79
C GLN A 72 -12.08 8.05 -5.05
N GLN A 73 -11.12 7.97 -4.12
CA GLN A 73 -9.87 8.73 -4.15
C GLN A 73 -8.67 7.88 -4.61
N GLY A 74 -8.84 6.56 -4.67
CA GLY A 74 -7.85 5.63 -5.20
C GLY A 74 -8.44 4.25 -5.39
N ALA A 75 -7.58 3.25 -5.64
CA ALA A 75 -8.04 1.89 -5.93
C ALA A 75 -8.75 1.23 -4.73
N ASP A 76 -8.33 1.52 -3.50
CA ASP A 76 -8.78 0.80 -2.30
C ASP A 76 -9.25 1.73 -1.17
N TYR A 77 -9.44 3.03 -1.39
CA TYR A 77 -9.92 3.94 -0.36
C TYR A 77 -10.89 5.00 -0.89
N VAL A 78 -11.84 5.35 -0.03
CA VAL A 78 -12.94 6.27 -0.27
C VAL A 78 -12.93 7.34 0.81
N ILE A 79 -13.28 8.57 0.45
CA ILE A 79 -13.49 9.67 1.38
C ILE A 79 -14.96 10.10 1.28
N CYS A 80 -15.56 10.44 2.42
CA CYS A 80 -16.86 11.09 2.45
C CYS A 80 -16.64 12.60 2.29
N ASN A 81 -17.13 13.17 1.19
CA ASN A 81 -16.95 14.58 0.86
C ASN A 81 -18.32 15.29 0.78
N TYR A 82 -18.33 16.60 0.99
CA TYR A 82 -19.49 17.43 0.70
C TYR A 82 -19.49 17.77 -0.80
N ASP A 83 -20.67 17.93 -1.40
CA ASP A 83 -20.83 18.57 -2.71
C ASP A 83 -20.45 20.07 -2.67
#